data_AF-A0A519H5Z1-F1
#
_entry.id   AF-A0A519H5Z1-F1
#
_cell.length_a   1.000
_cell.length_b   1.000
_cell.length_c   1.000
_cell.angle_alpha   90.00
_cell.angle_beta   90.00
_cell.angle_gamma   90.00
#
_symmetry.space_group_name_H-M   'P 1'
#
loop_
_entity.id
_entity.type
_entity.pdbx_description
1 polymer ?
#
loop_
_entity_poly.entity_id
_entity_poly.type
_entity_poly.pdbx_seq_one_letter_code
_entity_poly.pdbx_strand_id
1 'polypeptide(L)' 'MTTETTERATVLRLDNVAVSLRRPDRSVPLVRDATLEVRSHEIVCLVGESGSGKSVTARTIMGL' A
#
# COMPACT_ATOMS: atom_id res chain seq x y z
N MET A 1 -16.12 -31.63 -15.39
CA MET A 1 -16.28 -30.19 -15.10
C MET A 1 -14.96 -29.73 -14.50
N THR A 2 -14.03 -29.33 -15.36
CA THR A 2 -12.64 -29.00 -15.03
C THR A 2 -12.62 -27.65 -14.32
N THR A 3 -12.16 -27.61 -13.07
CA THR A 3 -11.95 -26.37 -12.34
C THR A 3 -10.73 -25.67 -12.93
N GLU A 4 -10.96 -24.72 -13.82
CA GLU A 4 -9.95 -23.71 -14.18
C GLU A 4 -9.71 -22.87 -12.92
N THR A 5 -8.58 -23.07 -12.26
CA THR A 5 -8.09 -22.12 -11.27
C THR A 5 -7.62 -20.89 -12.04
N THR A 6 -8.54 -19.97 -12.35
CA THR A 6 -8.18 -18.68 -12.93
C THR A 6 -7.31 -17.93 -11.92
N GLU A 7 -6.00 -17.82 -12.19
CA GLU A 7 -5.12 -16.95 -11.41
C GLU A 7 -5.66 -15.52 -11.48
N ARG A 8 -5.96 -14.95 -10.31
CA ARG A 8 -6.51 -13.60 -10.22
C ARG A 8 -5.40 -12.60 -10.52
N ALA A 9 -5.58 -11.79 -11.56
CA ALA A 9 -4.64 -10.75 -11.95
C ALA A 9 -4.36 -9.78 -10.79
N THR A 10 -3.10 -9.41 -10.59
CA THR A 10 -2.71 -8.32 -9.68
C THR A 10 -3.22 -6.99 -10.23
N VAL A 11 -3.97 -6.24 -9.42
CA VAL A 11 -4.55 -4.93 -9.79
C VAL A 11 -3.88 -3.76 -9.07
N LEU A 12 -3.18 -4.02 -7.95
CA LEU A 12 -2.36 -3.05 -7.24
C LEU A 12 -1.10 -3.75 -6.71
N ARG A 13 0.06 -3.13 -6.91
CA ARG A 13 1.32 -3.56 -6.29
C ARG A 13 2.04 -2.34 -5.74
N LEU A 14 2.34 -2.37 -4.45
CA LEU A 14 3.37 -1.55 -3.83
C LEU A 14 4.62 -2.42 -3.68
N ASP A 15 5.76 -1.89 -4.10
CA ASP A 15 7.05 -2.58 -4.01
C ASP A 15 8.05 -1.64 -3.36
N ASN A 16 8.40 -1.94 -2.11
CA ASN A 16 9.34 -1.20 -1.27
C ASN A 16 9.07 0.31 -1.24
N VAL A 17 7.80 0.70 -1.10
CA VAL A 17 7.39 2.11 -1.17
C VAL A 17 7.73 2.82 0.13
N ALA A 18 8.46 3.93 0.02
CA ALA A 18 8.82 4.83 1.11
C ALA A 18 8.23 6.23 0.89
N VAL A 19 7.68 6.81 1.96
CA VAL A 19 7.09 8.16 1.94
C VAL A 19 7.61 8.95 3.12
N SER A 20 8.13 10.14 2.86
CA SER A 20 8.63 11.05 3.90
C SER A 20 8.03 12.43 3.75
N LEU A 21 7.73 13.07 4.88
CA LEU A 21 7.35 14.46 4.94
C LEU A 21 8.60 15.32 5.06
N ARG A 22 8.83 16.19 4.08
CA ARG A 22 9.92 17.16 4.12
C ARG A 22 9.52 18.34 5.01
N ARG A 23 10.27 18.55 6.08
CA ARG A 23 10.26 19.78 6.88
C ARG A 23 11.51 20.62 6.57
N PRO A 24 11.55 21.91 6.96
CA PRO A 24 12.69 22.78 6.67
C PRO A 24 14.03 22.24 7.20
N ASP A 25 14.01 21.57 8.35
CA ASP A 25 15.18 21.09 9.10
C ASP A 25 15.45 19.59 8.93
N ARG A 26 14.43 18.79 8.59
CA ARG A 26 14.55 17.34 8.48
C ARG A 26 13.49 16.68 7.60
N SER A 27 13.81 15.49 7.10
CA SER A 27 12.83 14.59 6.51
C SER A 27 12.28 13.64 7.58
N VAL A 28 10.96 13.57 7.73
CA VAL A 28 10.31 12.67 8.70
C VAL A 28 9.71 11.49 7.94
N PRO A 29 10.21 10.25 8.15
CA PRO A 29 9.66 9.08 7.48
C PRO A 29 8.26 8.78 8.01
N LEU A 30 7.28 8.68 7.11
CA LEU A 30 5.88 8.34 7.44
C LEU A 30 5.54 6.90 7.04
N VAL A 31 6.14 6.42 5.95
CA VAL A 31 6.11 5.03 5.49
C VAL A 31 7.54 4.67 5.07
N ARG A 32 8.05 3.52 5.50
CA ARG A 32 9.47 3.16 5.30
C ARG A 32 9.67 2.14 4.20
N ASP A 33 8.83 1.12 4.19
CA ASP A 33 8.96 -0.05 3.32
C ASP A 33 7.59 -0.73 3.20
N ALA A 34 6.69 -0.10 2.46
CA ALA A 34 5.38 -0.67 2.20
C ALA A 34 5.43 -1.55 0.94
N THR A 35 5.30 -2.85 1.16
CA THR A 35 5.17 -3.87 0.11
C THR A 35 3.84 -4.59 0.28
N LEU A 36 2.98 -4.52 -0.73
CA LEU A 36 1.63 -5.07 -0.70
C LEU A 36 1.16 -5.38 -2.13
N GLU A 37 0.46 -6.49 -2.29
CA GLU A 37 -0.20 -6.87 -3.54
C GLU A 37 -1.71 -6.99 -3.31
N VAL A 38 -2.53 -6.48 -4.23
CA VAL A 38 -3.98 -6.71 -4.25
C VAL A 38 -4.32 -7.35 -5.59
N ARG A 39 -5.02 -8.49 -5.53
CA ARG A 39 -5.53 -9.20 -6.71
C ARG A 39 -6.93 -8.76 -7.07
N SER A 40 -7.35 -9.08 -8.29
CA SER A 40 -8.71 -8.81 -8.74
C SER A 40 -9.72 -9.47 -7.81
N HIS A 41 -10.78 -8.74 -7.45
CA HIS A 41 -11.80 -9.17 -6.50
C HIS A 41 -11.32 -9.46 -5.06
N GLU A 42 -10.15 -8.95 -4.67
CA GLU A 42 -9.66 -8.99 -3.29
C GLU A 42 -10.05 -7.72 -2.52
N ILE A 43 -10.41 -7.87 -1.25
CA ILE A 43 -10.65 -6.75 -0.33
C ILE A 43 -9.58 -6.81 0.75
N VAL A 44 -8.74 -5.78 0.79
CA VAL A 44 -7.65 -5.64 1.78
C VAL A 44 -7.99 -4.53 2.76
N CYS A 45 -7.85 -4.82 4.06
CA CYS A 45 -8.02 -3.84 5.13
C CYS A 45 -6.66 -3.51 5.77
N LEU A 46 -6.28 -2.24 5.75
CA LEU A 46 -5.05 -1.77 6.39
C LEU A 46 -5.36 -1.29 7.81
N VAL A 47 -4.84 -2.00 8.82
CA VAL A 47 -5.10 -1.76 10.25
C VAL A 47 -3.83 -1.37 11.01
N GLY A 48 -3.99 -0.73 12.16
CA GLY A 48 -2.89 -0.29 13.03
C GLY A 48 -3.21 0.97 13.83
N GLU A 49 -2.31 1.36 14.74
CA GLU A 49 -2.47 2.53 15.64
C GLU A 49 -2.49 3.88 14.90
N SER A 50 -3.00 4.92 15.56
CA SER A 50 -2.94 6.29 15.00
C SER A 50 -1.49 6.68 14.69
N GLY A 51 -1.25 7.26 13.51
CA GLY A 51 0.09 7.65 13.08
C GLY A 51 0.95 6.56 12.44
N SER A 52 0.48 5.31 12.31
CA SER A 52 1.25 4.21 11.70
C SER A 52 1.46 4.29 10.18
N GLY A 53 0.96 5.33 9.52
CA GLY A 53 1.12 5.54 8.07
C GLY A 53 -0.05 5.08 7.19
N LYS A 54 -1.13 4.52 7.75
CA LYS A 54 -2.28 3.98 6.96
C LYS A 54 -2.85 4.96 5.93
N SER A 55 -3.21 6.17 6.36
CA SER A 55 -3.77 7.20 5.47
C SER A 55 -2.73 7.72 4.47
N VAL A 56 -1.44 7.67 4.81
CA VAL A 56 -0.36 8.05 3.90
C VAL A 56 -0.25 7.00 2.80
N THR A 57 -0.20 5.71 3.15
CA THR A 57 -0.21 4.59 2.19
C THR A 57 -1.42 4.68 1.25
N ALA A 58 -2.63 4.92 1.78
CA ALA A 58 -3.84 5.07 0.96
C ALA A 58 -3.75 6.25 -0.02
N ARG A 59 -3.24 7.40 0.43
CA ARG A 59 -3.04 8.57 -0.44
C ARG A 59 -1.99 8.33 -1.52
N THR A 60 -0.90 7.66 -1.18
CA THR A 60 0.13 7.26 -2.15
C THR A 60 -0.44 6.33 -3.22
N ILE A 61 -1.30 5.37 -2.85
CA ILE A 61 -2.02 4.52 -3.81
C ILE A 61 -2.91 5.36 -4.74
N MET A 62 -3.57 6.39 -4.21
CA MET A 62 -4.41 7.31 -5.00
C MET A 62 -3.61 8.35 -5.82
N GLY A 63 -2.27 8.41 -5.67
CA GLY A 63 -1.43 9.41 -6.34
C GLY A 63 -1.52 10.83 -5.75
N LEU A 64 -1.79 10.96 -4.44
CA LEU A 64 -1.96 12.23 -3.70
C LEU A 64 -0.86 12.45 -2.65
#